data_AF-A0A848NSA4-F1
#
_entry.id   AF-A0A848NSA4-F1
#
_cell.length_a   1.000
_cell.length_b   1.000
_cell.length_c   1.000
_cell.angle_alpha   90.00
_cell.angle_beta   90.00
_cell.angle_gamma   90.00
#
_symmetry.space_group_name_H-M   'P 1'
#
loop_
_entity.id
_entity.type
_entity.pdbx_description
1 polymer ?
#
loop_
_entity_poly.entity_id
_entity_poly.type
_entity_poly.pdbx_seq_one_letter_code
_entity_poly.pdbx_strand_id
1 'polypeptide(L)'
;ARTPFPATRDSLAAQLREGGLRPCATVLVHTSLRALGWIAGGPVALIQALLDCVGSDGLVAMPAHSSDLTDPAQWQAPPVPDAWLDTLREHMPAYDPAITPTRGMGAVAELFRTWPDARRSLHPTCSFAAVGAGADALTANHRLDDPLGETSPLAKLLRADAEILLLGVGFDVCTLLPLPEHPACPPRPRHPRAPATTQHGPPS
;
A
#
# COMPACT_ATOMS: atom_id res chain seq x y z
N ALA A 1 4.19 -23.81 -10.63
CA ALA A 1 3.76 -22.81 -9.63
C ALA A 1 4.69 -22.89 -8.42
N ARG A 2 5.10 -21.76 -7.82
CA ARG A 2 6.06 -21.70 -6.69
C ARG A 2 5.40 -21.87 -5.31
N THR A 3 4.27 -22.54 -5.22
CA THR A 3 3.54 -22.71 -3.95
C THR A 3 3.17 -24.18 -3.82
N PRO A 4 3.74 -24.93 -2.85
CA PRO A 4 3.48 -26.36 -2.69
C PRO A 4 2.04 -26.63 -2.22
N PHE A 5 1.47 -25.70 -1.44
CA PHE A 5 0.07 -25.69 -1.02
C PHE A 5 -0.48 -24.26 -1.05
N PRO A 6 -1.77 -24.07 -1.36
CA PRO A 6 -2.38 -22.74 -1.37
C PRO A 6 -2.44 -22.13 0.04
N ALA A 7 -2.12 -20.84 0.16
CA ALA A 7 -2.40 -20.09 1.39
C ALA A 7 -3.92 -19.89 1.54
N THR A 8 -4.42 -19.95 2.77
CA THR A 8 -5.82 -19.71 3.13
C THR A 8 -5.92 -18.51 4.06
N ARG A 9 -7.14 -18.00 4.29
CA ARG A 9 -7.41 -16.96 5.29
C ARG A 9 -6.79 -17.32 6.65
N ASP A 10 -7.00 -18.56 7.11
CA ASP A 10 -6.51 -19.02 8.42
C ASP A 10 -4.99 -19.12 8.46
N SER A 11 -4.36 -19.68 7.42
CA SER A 11 -2.89 -19.79 7.37
C SER A 11 -2.23 -18.41 7.29
N LEU A 12 -2.83 -17.48 6.54
CA LEU A 12 -2.37 -16.09 6.46
C LEU A 12 -2.51 -15.41 7.82
N ALA A 13 -3.64 -15.54 8.50
CA ALA A 13 -3.85 -14.94 9.82
C ALA A 13 -2.89 -15.50 10.87
N ALA A 14 -2.57 -16.80 10.81
CA ALA A 14 -1.55 -17.41 11.67
C ALA A 14 -0.16 -16.81 11.39
N GLN A 15 0.26 -16.77 10.12
CA GLN A 15 1.55 -16.20 9.71
C GLN A 15 1.69 -14.71 10.05
N LEU A 16 0.62 -13.94 9.93
CA LEU A 16 0.60 -12.52 10.30
C LEU A 16 0.81 -12.35 11.81
N ARG A 17 0.16 -13.17 12.64
CA ARG A 17 0.35 -13.15 14.11
C ARG A 17 1.75 -13.62 14.51
N GLU A 18 2.26 -14.66 13.88
CA GLU A 18 3.65 -15.12 14.06
C GLU A 18 4.66 -14.04 13.65
N GLY A 19 4.34 -13.27 12.60
CA GLY A 19 5.10 -12.10 12.16
C GLY A 19 4.98 -10.88 13.08
N GLY A 20 4.18 -10.96 14.14
CA GLY A 20 4.06 -9.93 15.18
C GLY A 20 2.86 -9.01 15.06
N LEU A 21 1.97 -9.18 14.06
CA LEU A 21 0.76 -8.36 13.94
C LEU A 21 -0.19 -8.66 15.11
N ARG A 22 -0.47 -7.63 15.91
CA ARG A 22 -1.22 -7.76 17.16
C ARG A 22 -2.69 -7.36 17.00
N PRO A 23 -3.59 -7.92 17.83
CA PRO A 23 -4.92 -7.35 18.01
C PRO A 23 -4.86 -5.87 18.41
N CYS A 24 -5.85 -5.11 17.96
CA CYS A 24 -5.99 -3.67 18.15
C CYS A 24 -4.85 -2.82 17.54
N ALA A 25 -3.98 -3.39 16.72
CA ALA A 25 -2.92 -2.64 16.06
C ALA A 25 -3.47 -1.68 15.01
N THR A 26 -2.79 -0.55 14.85
CA THR A 26 -2.89 0.27 13.64
C THR A 26 -1.80 -0.19 12.68
N VAL A 27 -2.16 -0.56 11.45
CA VAL A 27 -1.22 -1.11 10.48
C VAL A 27 -1.35 -0.42 9.12
N LEU A 28 -0.22 0.04 8.58
CA LEU A 28 -0.07 0.47 7.19
C LEU A 28 0.45 -0.71 6.35
N VAL A 29 -0.32 -1.12 5.36
CA VAL A 29 -0.03 -2.33 4.58
C VAL A 29 0.36 -1.99 3.15
N HIS A 30 1.48 -2.57 2.71
CA HIS A 30 1.89 -2.64 1.30
C HIS A 30 1.95 -4.10 0.87
N THR A 31 1.41 -4.44 -0.30
CA THR A 31 1.35 -5.83 -0.75
C THR A 31 1.67 -6.01 -2.23
N SER A 32 2.20 -7.20 -2.56
CA SER A 32 2.26 -7.72 -3.92
C SER A 32 1.69 -9.12 -3.96
N LEU A 33 0.44 -9.22 -4.41
CA LEU A 33 -0.26 -10.51 -4.50
C LEU A 33 0.53 -11.53 -5.33
N ARG A 34 1.21 -11.07 -6.40
CA ARG A 34 2.01 -11.93 -7.27
C ARG A 34 3.18 -12.59 -6.53
N ALA A 35 3.77 -11.90 -5.56
CA ALA A 35 4.90 -12.40 -4.78
C ALA A 35 4.46 -13.39 -3.68
N LEU A 36 3.22 -13.30 -3.20
CA LEU A 36 2.66 -14.18 -2.17
C LEU A 36 2.29 -15.58 -2.67
N GLY A 37 2.32 -15.81 -3.98
CA GLY A 37 1.95 -17.10 -4.57
C GLY A 37 0.43 -17.29 -4.64
N TRP A 38 -0.03 -18.53 -4.52
CA TRP A 38 -1.45 -18.85 -4.67
C TRP A 38 -2.19 -18.76 -3.33
N ILE A 39 -3.24 -17.92 -3.30
CA ILE A 39 -4.11 -17.73 -2.13
C ILE A 39 -5.53 -18.18 -2.51
N ALA A 40 -6.09 -19.11 -1.75
CA ALA A 40 -7.49 -19.49 -1.87
C ALA A 40 -8.38 -18.28 -1.54
N GLY A 41 -9.13 -17.79 -2.53
CA GLY A 41 -9.93 -16.57 -2.41
C GLY A 41 -9.18 -15.26 -2.72
N GLY A 42 -7.90 -15.34 -3.12
CA GLY A 42 -7.14 -14.20 -3.63
C GLY A 42 -7.08 -13.00 -2.67
N PRO A 43 -7.20 -11.76 -3.18
CA PRO A 43 -7.16 -10.55 -2.35
C PRO A 43 -8.19 -10.49 -1.22
N VAL A 44 -9.39 -11.05 -1.45
CA VAL A 44 -10.48 -11.06 -0.45
C VAL A 44 -10.02 -11.79 0.81
N ALA A 45 -9.43 -12.98 0.65
CA ALA A 45 -8.96 -13.78 1.78
C ALA A 45 -7.82 -13.09 2.56
N LEU A 46 -6.94 -12.36 1.86
CA LEU A 46 -5.88 -11.58 2.49
C LEU A 46 -6.44 -10.40 3.30
N ILE A 47 -7.39 -9.64 2.74
CA ILE A 47 -8.03 -8.53 3.47
C ILE A 47 -8.76 -9.06 4.71
N GLN A 48 -9.51 -10.15 4.57
CA GLN A 48 -10.19 -10.78 5.70
C GLN A 48 -9.19 -11.23 6.79
N ALA A 49 -8.07 -11.85 6.40
CA ALA A 49 -7.03 -12.26 7.35
C ALA A 49 -6.41 -11.07 8.10
N LEU A 50 -6.13 -9.95 7.39
CA LEU A 50 -5.63 -8.72 8.01
C LEU A 50 -6.62 -8.17 9.06
N LEU A 51 -7.90 -8.08 8.68
CA LEU A 51 -8.97 -7.59 9.56
C LEU A 51 -9.19 -8.52 10.77
N ASP A 52 -9.10 -9.84 10.59
CA ASP A 52 -9.19 -10.81 11.69
C ASP A 52 -8.03 -10.72 12.68
N CYS A 53 -6.84 -10.35 12.21
CA CYS A 53 -5.67 -10.20 13.06
C CYS A 53 -5.79 -8.96 13.95
N VAL A 54 -6.19 -7.82 13.38
CA VAL A 54 -6.29 -6.57 14.14
C VAL A 54 -7.61 -6.45 14.92
N GLY A 55 -8.68 -7.13 14.51
CA GLY A 55 -9.98 -7.09 15.17
C GLY A 55 -10.72 -5.75 14.99
N SER A 56 -11.88 -5.63 15.65
CA SER A 56 -12.76 -4.45 15.51
C SER A 56 -12.16 -3.15 16.07
N ASP A 57 -11.28 -3.29 17.06
CA ASP A 57 -10.61 -2.16 17.73
C ASP A 57 -9.27 -1.78 17.05
N GLY A 58 -8.89 -2.50 15.99
CA GLY A 58 -7.71 -2.21 15.19
C GLY A 58 -8.03 -1.39 13.94
N LEU A 59 -6.98 -0.95 13.25
CA LEU A 59 -7.07 -0.12 12.04
C LEU A 59 -6.15 -0.68 10.96
N VAL A 60 -6.71 -0.99 9.79
CA VAL A 60 -5.91 -1.31 8.59
C VAL A 60 -5.97 -0.12 7.64
N ALA A 61 -4.81 0.33 7.17
CA ALA A 61 -4.68 1.37 6.17
C ALA A 61 -3.83 0.89 4.98
N MET A 62 -4.18 1.36 3.78
CA MET A 62 -3.41 1.13 2.56
C MET A 62 -3.32 2.44 1.75
N PRO A 63 -2.19 2.74 1.11
CA PRO A 63 -2.15 3.81 0.14
C PRO A 63 -3.07 3.48 -1.04
N ALA A 64 -3.81 4.48 -1.50
CA ALA A 64 -4.76 4.40 -2.60
C ALA A 64 -4.43 5.46 -3.66
N HIS A 65 -3.15 5.59 -4.00
CA HIS A 65 -2.64 6.63 -4.90
C HIS A 65 -3.22 6.48 -6.31
N SER A 66 -3.48 7.61 -6.95
CA SER A 66 -4.09 7.76 -8.28
C SER A 66 -3.24 8.72 -9.11
N SER A 67 -2.03 8.29 -9.46
CA SER A 67 -1.04 9.13 -10.15
C SER A 67 -1.42 9.49 -11.59
N ASP A 68 -2.48 8.91 -12.15
CA ASP A 68 -3.08 9.36 -13.43
C ASP A 68 -3.82 10.70 -13.31
N LEU A 69 -3.97 11.25 -12.10
CA LEU A 69 -4.56 12.58 -11.87
C LEU A 69 -3.49 13.68 -11.66
N THR A 70 -2.22 13.39 -11.92
CA THR A 70 -1.16 14.41 -11.94
C THR A 70 -1.11 15.13 -13.28
N ASP A 71 -0.34 16.23 -13.37
CA ASP A 71 -0.13 16.91 -14.65
C ASP A 71 0.47 15.95 -15.70
N PRO A 72 -0.22 15.72 -16.83
CA PRO A 72 0.24 14.80 -17.87
C PRO A 72 1.61 15.17 -18.45
N ALA A 73 2.04 16.43 -18.34
CA ALA A 73 3.38 16.85 -18.76
C ALA A 73 4.50 16.17 -17.97
N GLN A 74 4.21 15.62 -16.79
CA GLN A 74 5.16 14.92 -15.92
C GLN A 74 5.15 13.40 -16.12
N TRP A 75 4.27 12.85 -16.97
CA TRP A 75 4.14 11.41 -17.13
C TRP A 75 5.29 10.83 -17.95
N GLN A 76 5.84 9.72 -17.46
CA GLN A 76 6.97 9.02 -18.10
C GLN A 76 6.68 7.54 -18.37
N ALA A 77 5.61 6.98 -17.81
CA ALA A 77 5.33 5.56 -17.85
C ALA A 77 3.83 5.29 -18.05
N PRO A 78 3.27 5.47 -19.26
CA PRO A 78 3.92 6.02 -20.46
C PRO A 78 3.85 7.56 -20.50
N PRO A 79 4.73 8.23 -21.27
CA PRO A 79 4.54 9.63 -21.63
C PRO A 79 3.42 9.78 -22.67
N VAL A 80 2.92 11.00 -22.82
CA VAL A 80 1.92 11.38 -23.85
C VAL A 80 2.48 12.49 -24.75
N PRO A 81 2.03 12.61 -26.01
CA PRO A 81 2.41 13.73 -26.87
C PRO A 81 2.01 15.09 -26.28
N ASP A 82 2.88 16.10 -26.41
CA ASP A 82 2.61 17.47 -25.93
C ASP A 82 1.30 18.05 -26.49
N ALA A 83 0.96 17.68 -27.73
CA ALA A 83 -0.28 18.09 -28.39
C ALA A 83 -1.56 17.60 -27.68
N TRP A 84 -1.46 16.65 -26.75
CA TRP A 84 -2.60 16.12 -25.98
C TRP A 84 -2.77 16.80 -24.62
N LEU A 85 -1.79 17.59 -24.15
CA LEU A 85 -1.75 18.08 -22.77
C LEU A 85 -2.97 18.94 -22.41
N ASP A 86 -3.37 19.86 -23.29
CA ASP A 86 -4.50 20.75 -23.02
C ASP A 86 -5.82 19.98 -23.01
N THR A 87 -6.02 19.07 -23.98
CA THR A 87 -7.16 18.15 -24.01
C THR A 87 -7.25 17.31 -22.74
N LEU A 88 -6.13 16.77 -22.27
CA LEU A 88 -6.08 15.97 -21.05
C LEU A 88 -6.42 16.82 -19.82
N ARG A 89 -5.84 18.02 -19.70
CA ARG A 89 -6.13 18.93 -18.57
C ARG A 89 -7.58 19.38 -18.53
N GLU A 90 -8.19 19.61 -19.70
CA GLU A 90 -9.58 20.07 -19.80
C GLU A 90 -10.59 18.95 -19.53
N HIS A 91 -10.29 17.71 -19.95
CA HIS A 91 -11.27 16.60 -19.93
C HIS A 91 -11.01 15.54 -18.86
N MET A 92 -9.89 15.60 -18.13
CA MET A 92 -9.61 14.65 -17.05
C MET A 92 -10.68 14.74 -15.96
N PRO A 93 -11.35 13.62 -15.62
CA PRO A 93 -12.37 13.63 -14.57
C PRO A 93 -11.77 14.07 -13.23
N ALA A 94 -12.55 14.84 -12.47
CA ALA A 94 -12.20 15.16 -11.11
C ALA A 94 -12.07 13.89 -10.26
N TYR A 95 -11.24 13.97 -9.23
CA TYR A 95 -11.12 12.90 -8.25
C TYR A 95 -12.45 12.66 -7.52
N ASP A 96 -12.85 11.40 -7.46
CA ASP A 96 -13.94 10.92 -6.63
C ASP A 96 -13.45 9.68 -5.86
N PRO A 97 -13.44 9.71 -4.52
CA PRO A 97 -12.92 8.62 -3.71
C PRO A 97 -13.61 7.26 -3.97
N ALA A 98 -14.88 7.27 -4.39
CA ALA A 98 -15.66 6.06 -4.65
C ALA A 98 -15.26 5.38 -5.97
N ILE A 99 -14.98 6.15 -7.02
CA ILE A 99 -14.82 5.61 -8.37
C ILE A 99 -13.40 5.75 -8.95
N THR A 100 -12.60 6.73 -8.53
CA THR A 100 -11.25 6.91 -9.07
C THR A 100 -10.36 5.71 -8.73
N PRO A 101 -9.86 4.95 -9.70
CA PRO A 101 -9.05 3.77 -9.42
C PRO A 101 -7.70 4.15 -8.84
N THR A 102 -7.05 3.19 -8.17
CA THR A 102 -5.64 3.33 -7.80
C THR A 102 -4.74 3.05 -9.00
N ARG A 103 -3.51 3.57 -8.95
CA ARG A 103 -2.47 3.31 -9.92
C ARG A 103 -1.21 2.79 -9.25
N GLY A 104 -0.76 1.60 -9.65
CA GLY A 104 0.46 0.99 -9.14
C GLY A 104 0.37 0.48 -7.69
N MET A 105 -0.81 0.54 -7.04
CA MET A 105 -0.99 0.10 -5.65
C MET A 105 -1.26 -1.41 -5.53
N GLY A 106 -1.64 -2.06 -6.63
CA GLY A 106 -1.91 -3.51 -6.69
C GLY A 106 -3.36 -3.89 -6.37
N ALA A 107 -3.73 -5.12 -6.73
CA ALA A 107 -5.11 -5.61 -6.67
C ALA A 107 -5.71 -5.63 -5.25
N VAL A 108 -4.86 -5.78 -4.22
CA VAL A 108 -5.31 -5.81 -2.82
C VAL A 108 -5.73 -4.41 -2.37
N ALA A 109 -4.89 -3.39 -2.62
CA ALA A 109 -5.23 -2.00 -2.30
C ALA A 109 -6.43 -1.51 -3.12
N GLU A 110 -6.53 -1.91 -4.39
CA GLU A 110 -7.65 -1.57 -5.27
C GLU A 110 -8.97 -2.16 -4.75
N LEU A 111 -8.97 -3.41 -4.30
CA LEU A 111 -10.16 -4.00 -3.67
C LEU A 111 -10.43 -3.35 -2.30
N PHE A 112 -9.40 -3.16 -1.48
CA PHE A 112 -9.50 -2.64 -0.13
C PHE A 112 -10.13 -1.24 -0.08
N ARG A 113 -9.83 -0.35 -1.04
CA ARG A 113 -10.47 0.99 -1.09
C ARG A 113 -11.98 0.96 -1.31
N THR A 114 -12.53 -0.17 -1.77
CA THR A 114 -13.97 -0.40 -1.98
C THR A 114 -14.58 -1.37 -0.97
N TRP A 115 -13.79 -1.79 0.03
CA TRP A 115 -14.27 -2.72 1.05
C TRP A 115 -15.43 -2.11 1.84
N PRO A 116 -16.39 -2.92 2.34
CA PRO A 116 -17.42 -2.41 3.24
C PRO A 116 -16.80 -1.59 4.39
N ASP A 117 -17.40 -0.42 4.63
CA ASP A 117 -16.96 0.55 5.65
C ASP A 117 -15.58 1.19 5.43
N ALA A 118 -14.95 0.95 4.28
CA ALA A 118 -13.71 1.65 3.92
C ALA A 118 -13.94 3.15 3.78
N ARG A 119 -13.05 3.92 4.41
CA ARG A 119 -12.93 5.36 4.22
C ARG A 119 -11.74 5.66 3.34
N ARG A 120 -11.84 6.67 2.49
CA ARG A 120 -10.74 7.14 1.64
C ARG A 120 -10.57 8.64 1.78
N SER A 121 -9.33 9.07 1.95
CA SER A 121 -9.01 10.50 2.08
C SER A 121 -9.16 11.24 0.74
N LEU A 122 -9.43 12.55 0.80
CA LEU A 122 -9.86 13.34 -0.36
C LEU A 122 -8.72 13.87 -1.25
N HIS A 123 -7.48 13.40 -1.06
CA HIS A 123 -6.36 13.88 -1.87
C HIS A 123 -6.39 13.24 -3.28
N PRO A 124 -6.39 14.02 -4.37
CA PRO A 124 -6.63 13.51 -5.73
C PRO A 124 -5.58 12.51 -6.23
N THR A 125 -4.33 12.64 -5.80
CA THR A 125 -3.21 11.79 -6.28
C THR A 125 -2.64 10.86 -5.19
N CYS A 126 -2.60 11.29 -3.93
CA CYS A 126 -1.95 10.59 -2.82
C CYS A 126 -2.93 10.07 -1.75
N SER A 127 -4.19 9.79 -2.09
CA SER A 127 -5.17 9.31 -1.10
C SER A 127 -4.78 8.01 -0.40
N PHE A 128 -5.35 7.78 0.78
CA PHE A 128 -5.22 6.56 1.59
C PHE A 128 -6.61 6.01 1.87
N ALA A 129 -6.74 4.68 1.85
CA ALA A 129 -7.92 3.97 2.30
C ALA A 129 -7.69 3.36 3.68
N ALA A 130 -8.74 3.30 4.50
CA ALA A 130 -8.68 2.75 5.85
C ALA A 130 -9.98 2.05 6.26
N VAL A 131 -9.87 0.98 7.04
CA VAL A 131 -10.99 0.21 7.62
C VAL A 131 -10.66 -0.08 9.09
N GLY A 132 -11.63 0.13 9.98
CA GLY A 132 -11.50 -0.15 11.41
C GLY A 132 -11.54 1.10 12.30
N ALA A 133 -11.09 0.95 13.54
CA ALA A 133 -11.14 1.97 14.58
C ALA A 133 -10.34 3.21 14.17
N GLY A 134 -11.03 4.34 13.96
CA GLY A 134 -10.39 5.61 13.60
C GLY A 134 -10.16 5.84 12.10
N ALA A 135 -10.74 5.02 11.22
CA ALA A 135 -10.65 5.21 9.76
C ALA A 135 -11.11 6.61 9.29
N ASP A 136 -12.20 7.13 9.87
CA ASP A 136 -12.69 8.49 9.61
C ASP A 136 -11.65 9.55 10.00
N ALA A 137 -11.11 9.47 11.22
CA ALA A 137 -10.13 10.42 11.72
C ALA A 137 -8.81 10.39 10.92
N LEU A 138 -8.37 9.19 10.54
CA LEU A 138 -7.19 9.00 9.72
C LEU A 138 -7.34 9.67 8.35
N THR A 139 -8.48 9.48 7.69
CA THR A 139 -8.71 9.94 6.31
C THR A 139 -9.20 11.39 6.19
N ALA A 140 -9.69 11.99 7.28
CA ALA A 140 -10.17 13.37 7.30
C ALA A 140 -9.07 14.41 7.00
N ASN A 141 -9.46 15.60 6.52
CA ASN A 141 -8.59 16.79 6.40
C ASN A 141 -7.26 16.58 5.66
N HIS A 142 -7.22 15.68 4.66
CA HIS A 142 -6.04 15.47 3.84
C HIS A 142 -5.86 16.64 2.86
N ARG A 143 -4.89 17.51 3.14
CA ARG A 143 -4.69 18.77 2.42
C ARG A 143 -4.03 18.57 1.06
N LEU A 144 -4.42 19.40 0.08
CA LEU A 144 -3.89 19.35 -1.28
C LEU A 144 -2.43 19.82 -1.41
N ASP A 145 -2.01 20.77 -0.57
CA ASP A 145 -0.67 21.34 -0.56
C ASP A 145 0.33 20.51 0.28
N ASP A 146 -0.16 19.48 0.96
CA ASP A 146 0.61 18.64 1.86
C ASP A 146 0.24 17.14 1.72
N PRO A 147 0.49 16.54 0.54
CA PRO A 147 0.03 15.18 0.20
C PRO A 147 0.56 14.07 1.10
N LEU A 148 1.75 14.25 1.68
CA LEU A 148 2.44 13.23 2.49
C LEU A 148 3.16 13.82 3.70
N GLY A 149 3.02 15.12 3.99
CA GLY A 149 3.64 15.75 5.15
C GLY A 149 2.77 15.66 6.40
N GLU A 150 2.94 16.61 7.31
CA GLU A 150 2.44 16.56 8.69
C GLU A 150 0.92 16.42 8.80
N THR A 151 0.14 16.95 7.86
CA THR A 151 -1.31 16.85 7.94
C THR A 151 -1.88 15.60 7.26
N SER A 152 -1.03 14.85 6.56
CA SER A 152 -1.43 13.69 5.78
C SER A 152 -1.84 12.49 6.65
N PRO A 153 -2.61 11.52 6.10
CA PRO A 153 -2.83 10.23 6.74
C PRO A 153 -1.53 9.50 7.12
N LEU A 154 -0.45 9.68 6.33
CA LEU A 154 0.85 9.08 6.63
C LEU A 154 1.40 9.60 7.97
N ALA A 155 1.41 10.92 8.18
CA ALA A 155 1.85 11.51 9.43
C ALA A 155 0.96 11.11 10.63
N LYS A 156 -0.34 10.95 10.41
CA LYS A 156 -1.26 10.44 11.46
C LYS A 156 -0.95 9.00 11.85
N LEU A 157 -0.69 8.12 10.87
CA LEU A 157 -0.26 6.74 11.12
C LEU A 157 1.04 6.72 11.94
N LEU A 158 2.00 7.55 11.56
CA LEU A 158 3.27 7.68 12.28
C LEU A 158 3.08 8.14 13.74
N ARG A 159 2.21 9.13 13.99
CA ARG A 159 1.88 9.56 15.36
C ARG A 159 1.12 8.49 16.16
N ALA A 160 0.41 7.61 15.49
CA ALA A 160 -0.32 6.50 16.09
C ALA A 160 0.56 5.25 16.31
N ASP A 161 1.89 5.35 16.09
CA ASP A 161 2.84 4.24 16.19
C ASP A 161 2.42 3.04 15.32
N ALA A 162 1.94 3.34 14.10
CA ALA A 162 1.43 2.32 13.20
C ALA A 162 2.52 1.30 12.81
N GLU A 163 2.17 0.02 12.87
CA GLU A 163 3.00 -1.05 12.33
C GLU A 163 3.02 -0.97 10.81
N ILE A 164 4.18 -1.23 10.19
CA ILE A 164 4.30 -1.25 8.73
C ILE A 164 4.50 -2.67 8.26
N LEU A 165 3.53 -3.14 7.47
CA LEU A 165 3.50 -4.50 6.98
C LEU A 165 3.80 -4.52 5.48
N LEU A 166 4.95 -5.10 5.12
CA LEU A 166 5.39 -5.28 3.74
C LEU A 166 5.21 -6.75 3.32
N LEU A 167 4.15 -7.04 2.58
CA LEU A 167 3.82 -8.41 2.14
C LEU A 167 4.25 -8.65 0.69
N GLY A 168 5.36 -9.37 0.52
CA GLY A 168 5.88 -9.71 -0.82
C GLY A 168 6.43 -8.50 -1.61
N VAL A 169 6.72 -7.40 -0.91
CA VAL A 169 7.30 -6.17 -1.47
C VAL A 169 8.53 -5.75 -0.66
N GLY A 170 9.43 -5.00 -1.31
CA GLY A 170 10.59 -4.40 -0.64
C GLY A 170 10.27 -3.05 -0.02
N PHE A 171 11.28 -2.46 0.62
CA PHE A 171 11.18 -1.11 1.19
C PHE A 171 11.03 -0.01 0.13
N ASP A 172 11.39 -0.27 -1.12
CA ASP A 172 11.34 0.67 -2.26
C ASP A 172 9.92 1.19 -2.57
N VAL A 173 8.89 0.44 -2.19
CA VAL A 173 7.48 0.83 -2.35
C VAL A 173 6.83 1.32 -1.06
N CYS A 174 7.59 1.40 0.04
CA CYS A 174 7.08 1.87 1.32
C CYS A 174 6.81 3.38 1.24
N THR A 175 5.57 3.80 1.49
CA THR A 175 5.16 5.21 1.35
C THR A 175 5.76 6.12 2.43
N LEU A 176 6.48 5.58 3.42
CA LEU A 176 7.32 6.38 4.33
C LEU A 176 8.44 7.18 3.65
N LEU A 177 8.79 6.84 2.41
CA LEU A 177 10.01 7.32 1.76
C LEU A 177 10.13 8.83 1.42
N PRO A 178 9.15 9.73 1.67
CA PRO A 178 9.37 11.16 1.52
C PRO A 178 9.18 12.00 2.80
N LEU A 179 9.36 11.46 4.02
CA LEU A 179 9.50 12.28 5.23
C LEU A 179 10.97 12.27 5.71
N PRO A 180 11.85 13.11 5.13
CA PRO A 180 13.28 13.12 5.44
C PRO A 180 13.65 13.46 6.90
N GLU A 181 12.70 13.80 7.77
CA GLU A 181 12.96 14.17 9.17
C GLU A 181 12.22 13.33 10.24
N HIS A 182 11.48 12.27 9.87
CA HIS A 182 10.73 11.52 10.89
C HIS A 182 11.58 10.46 11.61
N PRO A 183 11.70 10.47 12.96
CA PRO A 183 12.55 9.55 13.73
C PRO A 183 12.20 8.06 13.61
N ALA A 184 10.99 7.72 13.12
CA ALA A 184 10.61 6.32 12.84
C ALA A 184 11.09 5.82 11.46
N CYS A 185 11.80 6.64 10.66
CA CYS A 185 12.39 6.19 9.40
C CYS A 185 13.66 5.36 9.68
N PRO A 186 13.67 4.04 9.43
CA PRO A 186 14.89 3.25 9.58
C PRO A 186 15.94 3.71 8.54
N PRO A 187 17.25 3.65 8.87
CA PRO A 187 18.30 3.97 7.92
C PRO A 187 18.18 3.04 6.70
N ARG A 188 18.38 3.60 5.50
CA ARG A 188 18.38 2.84 4.25
C ARG A 188 19.29 1.62 4.40
N PRO A 189 18.83 0.38 4.12
CA PRO A 189 19.71 -0.77 4.06
C PRO A 189 20.76 -0.50 2.97
N ARG A 190 22.03 -0.36 3.38
CA ARG A 190 23.14 -0.47 2.44
C ARG A 190 23.20 -1.93 2.04
N HIS A 191 22.68 -2.29 0.87
CA HIS A 191 22.83 -3.66 0.36
C HIS A 191 24.33 -4.02 0.33
N PRO A 192 24.79 -5.03 1.08
CA PRO A 192 25.95 -5.79 0.64
C PRO A 192 25.47 -6.54 -0.61
N ARG A 193 26.19 -6.40 -1.72
CA ARG A 193 26.00 -7.27 -2.89
C ARG A 193 25.99 -8.72 -2.39
N ALA A 194 24.86 -9.40 -2.50
CA ALA A 194 24.81 -10.83 -2.23
C ALA A 194 25.63 -11.57 -3.31
N PRO A 195 26.37 -12.63 -2.94
CA PRO A 195 27.31 -13.29 -3.82
C PRO A 195 26.59 -14.10 -4.89
N ALA A 196 27.13 -14.06 -6.12
CA ALA A 196 26.78 -14.99 -7.18
C ALA A 196 27.21 -16.41 -6.77
N THR A 197 26.25 -17.31 -6.62
CA THR A 197 26.54 -18.75 -6.49
C THR A 197 26.74 -19.33 -7.88
N THR A 198 27.99 -19.57 -8.27
CA THR A 198 28.35 -20.40 -9.42
C THR A 198 28.10 -21.87 -9.07
N GLN A 199 27.26 -22.55 -9.86
CA GLN A 199 27.23 -24.00 -9.89
C GLN A 199 28.46 -24.51 -10.65
N HIS A 200 29.28 -25.35 -10.02
CA HIS A 200 30.08 -26.37 -10.72
C HIS A 200 30.12 -27.62 -9.85
N GLY A 201 29.51 -28.70 -10.34
CA GLY A 201 29.65 -30.05 -9.81
C GLY A 201 31.01 -30.68 -10.21
N PRO A 202 31.40 -31.78 -9.54
CA PRO A 202 32.78 -32.29 -9.55
C PRO A 202 33.12 -33.09 -10.83
N PRO A 203 34.41 -33.19 -11.20
CA PRO A 203 34.84 -33.96 -12.36
C PRO A 203 34.90 -35.47 -12.06
N SER A 204 34.51 -36.25 -13.06
CA SER A 204 35.00 -37.62 -13.31
C SER A 204 36.35 -37.56 -14.01
#